data_AF-A0A2T6AZ37-F1
#
_entry.id   AF-A0A2T6AZ37-F1
#
_cell.length_a   1.000
_cell.length_b   1.000
_cell.length_c   1.000
_cell.angle_alpha   90.00
_cell.angle_beta   90.00
_cell.angle_gamma   90.00
#
_symmetry.space_group_name_H-M   'P 1'
#
loop_
_entity.id
_entity.type
_entity.pdbx_description
1 polymer ?
#
loop_
_entity_poly.entity_id
_entity_poly.type
_entity_poly.pdbx_seq_one_letter_code
_entity_poly.pdbx_strand_id
1 'polypeptide(L)'
;MGMFKEVEGEVAVIVKNGVYRQCPLYVRNGYFYAKDGGGFVRLYHDGSTTVSKCRLDEISYDGELRRDALGRLCDGTVAGAKLLEGDNKTKLLGVLE
;
A
#
# COMPACT_ATOMS: atom_id res chain seq x y z
N MET A 1 -14.20 -5.14 -14.81
CA MET A 1 -14.51 -3.99 -13.90
C MET A 1 -14.28 -4.44 -12.47
N GLY A 2 -13.11 -4.15 -11.88
CA GLY A 2 -12.83 -4.53 -10.49
C GLY A 2 -13.36 -3.52 -9.48
N MET A 3 -14.18 -3.96 -8.53
CA MET A 3 -14.53 -3.21 -7.31
C MET A 3 -13.33 -3.15 -6.36
N PHE A 4 -13.36 -2.20 -5.42
CA PHE A 4 -12.43 -2.20 -4.30
C PHE A 4 -12.88 -3.29 -3.32
N LYS A 5 -12.02 -4.28 -3.09
CA LYS A 5 -12.23 -5.34 -2.11
C LYS A 5 -11.40 -5.00 -0.87
N GLU A 6 -12.02 -4.98 0.29
CA GLU A 6 -11.29 -4.83 1.54
C GLU A 6 -10.41 -6.06 1.78
N VAL A 7 -9.21 -5.84 2.27
CA VAL A 7 -8.35 -6.92 2.78
C VAL A 7 -8.60 -6.97 4.28
N GLU A 8 -9.54 -7.81 4.69
CA GLU A 8 -10.01 -7.88 6.08
C GLU A 8 -8.85 -8.20 7.03
N GLY A 9 -8.75 -7.44 8.12
CA GLY A 9 -7.68 -7.56 9.11
C GLY A 9 -6.42 -6.74 8.81
N GLU A 10 -6.27 -6.27 7.57
CA GLU A 10 -5.06 -5.58 7.11
C GLU A 10 -5.25 -4.08 7.06
N VAL A 11 -4.20 -3.35 7.42
CA VAL A 11 -4.23 -1.90 7.57
C VAL A 11 -2.99 -1.25 6.97
N ALA A 12 -3.14 0.00 6.54
CA ALA A 12 -2.03 0.84 6.14
C ALA A 12 -2.03 2.12 6.98
N VAL A 13 -0.86 2.52 7.45
CA VAL A 13 -0.65 3.81 8.11
C VAL A 13 -0.19 4.80 7.06
N ILE A 14 -0.99 5.84 6.84
CA ILE A 14 -0.65 6.97 5.98
C ILE A 14 -0.35 8.20 6.81
N VAL A 15 0.62 9.00 6.39
CA VAL A 15 0.91 10.33 6.96
C VAL A 15 0.39 11.38 6.00
N LYS A 16 -0.60 12.16 6.44
CA LYS A 16 -1.19 13.24 5.67
C LYS A 16 -1.03 14.57 6.40
N ASN A 17 -0.31 15.51 5.80
CA ASN A 17 0.06 16.79 6.45
C ASN A 17 0.71 16.60 7.84
N GLY A 18 1.55 15.57 8.00
CA GLY A 18 2.21 15.27 9.28
C GLY A 18 1.35 14.51 10.30
N VAL A 19 0.09 14.20 9.97
CA VAL A 19 -0.80 13.41 10.82
C VAL A 19 -0.79 11.96 10.37
N TYR A 20 -0.42 11.06 11.27
CA TYR A 20 -0.47 9.62 11.06
C TYR A 20 -1.91 9.11 11.21
N ARG A 21 -2.35 8.29 10.27
CA ARG A 21 -3.71 7.70 10.26
C ARG A 21 -3.62 6.25 9.86
N GLN A 22 -4.17 5.38 10.70
CA GLN A 22 -4.40 3.99 10.34
C GLN A 22 -5.68 3.90 9.49
N CYS A 23 -5.55 3.30 8.31
CA CYS A 23 -6.60 3.19 7.31
C CYS A 23 -6.75 1.72 6.90
N PRO A 24 -7.99 1.23 6.68
CA PRO A 24 -8.18 -0.11 6.19
C PRO A 24 -7.62 -0.26 4.76
N LEU A 25 -7.02 -1.42 4.50
CA LEU A 25 -6.39 -1.75 3.24
C LEU A 25 -7.41 -2.33 2.25
N TYR A 26 -7.33 -1.90 1.00
CA TYR A 26 -8.19 -2.35 -0.08
C TYR A 26 -7.35 -2.76 -1.29
N VAL A 27 -7.84 -3.73 -2.05
CA VAL A 27 -7.27 -4.19 -3.30
C VAL A 27 -8.22 -3.94 -4.45
N ARG A 28 -7.70 -3.47 -5.59
CA ARG A 28 -8.48 -3.28 -6.82
C ARG A 28 -7.64 -3.55 -8.05
N ASN A 29 -8.07 -4.53 -8.86
CA ASN A 29 -7.33 -5.04 -10.03
C ASN A 29 -5.88 -5.42 -9.70
N GLY A 30 -5.67 -6.00 -8.52
CA GLY A 30 -4.34 -6.42 -8.09
C GLY A 30 -3.50 -5.34 -7.40
N TYR A 31 -4.00 -4.09 -7.29
CA TYR A 31 -3.25 -2.98 -6.69
C TYR A 31 -3.77 -2.61 -5.31
N PHE A 32 -2.87 -2.21 -4.41
CA PHE A 32 -3.21 -1.81 -3.05
C PHE A 32 -3.59 -0.32 -2.93
N TYR A 33 -4.58 -0.07 -2.08
CA TYR A 33 -5.13 1.24 -1.78
C TYR A 33 -5.46 1.35 -0.29
N ALA A 34 -5.20 2.51 0.32
CA ALA A 34 -5.67 2.83 1.66
C ALA A 34 -6.96 3.65 1.59
N LYS A 35 -7.95 3.33 2.42
CA LYS A 35 -9.19 4.11 2.51
C LYS A 35 -9.01 5.32 3.44
N ASP A 36 -9.01 6.52 2.87
CA ASP A 36 -8.97 7.80 3.62
C ASP A 36 -10.28 8.55 3.42
N GLY A 37 -11.11 8.58 4.46
CA GLY A 37 -12.44 9.20 4.41
C GLY A 37 -13.35 8.54 3.37
N GLY A 38 -13.84 9.33 2.40
CA GLY A 38 -14.71 8.86 1.32
C GLY A 38 -13.97 8.36 0.07
N GLY A 39 -12.64 8.33 0.08
CA GLY A 39 -11.83 7.98 -1.08
C GLY A 39 -10.81 6.88 -0.82
N PHE A 40 -10.11 6.49 -1.89
CA PHE A 40 -9.07 5.48 -1.87
C PHE A 40 -7.76 6.08 -2.38
N VAL A 41 -6.73 6.02 -1.56
CA VAL A 41 -5.38 6.52 -1.84
C VAL A 41 -4.55 5.37 -2.39
N ARG A 42 -4.00 5.51 -3.59
CA ARG A 42 -3.13 4.48 -4.17
C ARG A 42 -1.76 4.50 -3.50
N LEU A 43 -1.25 3.31 -3.20
CA LEU A 43 0.01 3.12 -2.50
C LEU A 43 1.14 2.78 -3.48
N TYR A 44 2.35 3.28 -3.20
CA TYR A 44 3.56 2.97 -3.95
C TYR A 44 4.61 2.37 -3.01
N HIS A 45 5.49 1.56 -3.59
CA HIS A 45 6.55 0.86 -2.86
C HIS A 45 7.60 1.78 -2.21
N ASP A 46 7.68 3.03 -2.65
CA ASP A 46 8.62 4.04 -2.15
C ASP A 46 8.03 4.84 -0.96
N GLY A 47 6.82 4.52 -0.52
CA GLY A 47 6.10 5.31 0.48
C GLY A 47 5.35 6.50 -0.13
N SER A 48 5.55 6.83 -1.40
CA SER A 48 4.75 7.86 -2.09
C SER A 48 3.29 7.44 -2.32
N THR A 49 2.39 8.41 -2.49
CA THR A 49 0.99 8.15 -2.87
C THR A 49 0.53 9.06 -4.01
N THR A 50 -0.64 8.77 -4.61
CA THR A 50 -1.24 9.68 -5.62
C THR A 50 -1.78 10.99 -5.03
N VAL A 51 -1.82 11.15 -3.71
CA VAL A 51 -2.39 12.33 -3.05
C VAL A 51 -1.26 13.21 -2.53
N SER A 52 -1.29 14.49 -2.91
CA SER A 52 -0.31 15.48 -2.45
C SER A 52 -0.26 15.55 -0.92
N LYS A 53 0.96 15.63 -0.37
CA LYS A 53 1.23 15.65 1.08
C LYS A 53 0.71 14.43 1.84
N CYS A 54 0.51 13.31 1.15
CA CYS A 54 0.17 12.02 1.72
C CYS A 54 1.26 11.01 1.36
N ARG A 55 1.81 10.34 2.36
CA ARG A 55 2.76 9.23 2.18
C ARG A 55 2.27 8.00 2.93
N LEU A 56 2.58 6.83 2.40
CA LEU A 56 2.51 5.55 3.12
C LEU A 56 3.71 5.49 4.07
N ASP A 57 3.43 5.28 5.34
CA ASP A 57 4.43 5.06 6.38
C ASP A 57 4.68 3.56 6.54
N GLU A 58 3.60 2.83 6.79
CA GLU A 58 3.62 1.40 7.11
C GLU A 58 2.39 0.72 6.52
N ILE A 59 2.53 -0.56 6.20
CA ILE A 59 1.45 -1.45 5.79
C ILE A 59 1.59 -2.75 6.58
N SER A 60 0.54 -3.10 7.31
CA SER A 60 0.37 -4.42 7.89
C SER A 60 -0.26 -5.31 6.83
N TYR A 61 0.56 -6.12 6.17
CA TYR A 61 0.11 -7.12 5.20
C TYR A 61 0.89 -8.42 5.39
N ASP A 62 0.19 -9.53 5.64
CA ASP A 62 0.78 -10.85 5.88
C ASP A 62 1.21 -11.55 4.57
N GLY A 63 0.67 -11.11 3.44
CA GLY A 63 0.98 -11.69 2.13
C GLY A 63 2.26 -11.14 1.47
N GLU A 64 2.51 -11.63 0.25
CA GLU A 64 3.61 -11.14 -0.58
C GLU A 64 3.31 -9.75 -1.15
N LEU A 65 3.94 -8.72 -0.58
CA LEU A 65 3.96 -7.39 -1.21
C LEU A 65 4.79 -7.43 -2.50
N ARG A 66 4.19 -6.97 -3.59
CA ARG A 66 4.84 -6.83 -4.90
C ARG A 66 4.72 -5.41 -5.41
N ARG A 67 5.52 -5.09 -6.43
CA ARG A 67 5.47 -3.83 -7.15
C ARG A 67 5.46 -4.04 -8.66
N ASP A 68 4.71 -3.21 -9.35
CA ASP A 68 4.72 -3.12 -10.80
C ASP A 68 5.94 -2.30 -11.31
N ALA A 69 6.20 -2.30 -12.62
CA ALA A 69 7.28 -1.52 -13.24
C ALA A 69 7.22 -0.01 -12.93
N LEU A 70 6.00 0.52 -12.70
CA LEU A 70 5.78 1.91 -12.28
C LEU A 70 5.90 2.14 -10.76
N GLY A 71 6.29 1.12 -9.99
CA GLY A 71 6.47 1.21 -8.55
C GLY A 71 5.18 1.23 -7.73
N ARG A 72 4.04 0.89 -8.34
CA ARG A 72 2.74 0.77 -7.66
C ARG A 72 2.73 -0.50 -6.83
N LEU A 73 2.27 -0.42 -5.57
CA LEU A 73 2.10 -1.59 -4.73
C LEU A 73 0.96 -2.46 -5.26
N CYS A 74 1.24 -3.74 -5.40
CA CYS A 74 0.32 -4.74 -5.91
C CYS A 74 0.51 -6.09 -5.22
N ASP A 75 -0.50 -6.93 -5.34
CA ASP A 75 -0.40 -8.34 -4.99
C ASP A 75 0.12 -9.18 -6.19
N GLY A 76 0.16 -10.49 -6.01
CA GLY A 76 0.64 -11.46 -6.99
C GLY A 76 -0.13 -11.55 -8.32
N THR A 77 -1.29 -10.91 -8.44
CA THR A 77 -2.18 -10.99 -9.61
C THR A 77 -1.81 -10.04 -10.75
N VAL A 78 -0.92 -9.07 -10.53
CA VAL A 78 -0.49 -8.13 -11.58
C VAL A 78 0.63 -8.74 -12.43
N ALA A 79 0.41 -8.82 -13.75
CA ALA A 79 1.39 -9.34 -14.68
C ALA A 79 2.68 -8.50 -14.69
N GLY A 80 3.83 -9.15 -14.55
CA GLY A 80 5.12 -8.47 -14.48
C GLY A 80 5.46 -7.85 -13.11
N ALA A 81 4.62 -8.07 -12.09
CA ALA A 81 4.92 -7.63 -10.74
C ALA A 81 6.15 -8.34 -10.18
N LYS A 82 7.04 -7.56 -9.56
CA LYS A 82 8.24 -8.04 -8.88
C LYS A 82 8.00 -8.05 -7.38
N LEU A 83 8.54 -9.06 -6.69
CA LEU A 83 8.50 -9.10 -5.23
C LEU A 83 9.14 -7.82 -4.67
N LEU A 84 8.54 -7.26 -3.63
CA LEU A 84 9.17 -6.18 -2.88
C LEU A 84 10.23 -6.79 -1.97
N GLU A 85 11.50 -6.50 -2.24
CA GLU A 85 12.65 -7.04 -1.52
C GLU A 85 13.54 -5.91 -0.99
N GLY A 86 14.36 -6.22 0.03
CA GLY A 86 15.33 -5.29 0.62
C GLY A 86 14.71 -4.22 1.51
N ASP A 87 15.42 -3.09 1.65
CA ASP A 87 15.10 -1.98 2.56
C ASP A 87 13.66 -1.46 2.44
N ASN A 88 13.11 -1.47 1.24
CA ASN A 88 11.75 -0.96 0.99
C ASN A 88 10.67 -1.88 1.61
N LYS A 89 10.91 -3.19 1.66
CA LYS A 89 10.02 -4.13 2.35
C LYS A 89 10.10 -3.90 3.86
N THR A 90 11.31 -3.79 4.40
CA THR A 90 11.55 -3.58 5.84
C THR A 90 10.95 -2.28 6.34
N LYS A 91 11.15 -1.18 5.60
CA LYS A 91 10.58 0.13 5.93
C LYS A 91 9.05 0.13 5.92
N LEU A 92 8.44 -0.52 4.94
CA LEU A 92 6.99 -0.52 4.78
C LEU A 92 6.28 -1.52 5.69
N LEU A 93 6.88 -2.66 6.03
CA LEU A 93 6.28 -3.62 6.97
C LEU A 93 6.55 -3.28 8.43
N GLY A 94 7.28 -2.20 8.71
CA GLY A 94 7.53 -1.76 10.10
C GLY A 94 8.40 -2.73 10.90
N VAL A 95 9.17 -3.60 10.23
CA VAL A 95 10.08 -4.52 10.92
C VAL A 95 11.24 -3.69 11.49
N LEU A 96 11.05 -3.22 12.71
CA LEU A 96 12.14 -2.80 13.59
C LEU A 96 12.99 -4.05 13.86
N GLU A 97 14.27 -3.99 13.47
CA GLU A 97 15.29 -4.94 13.93
C GLU A 97 15.32 -5.06 15.46
#